data_AF-A0A839MYL7-F1
#
_entry.id   AF-A0A839MYL7-F1
#
_cell.length_a   1.000
_cell.length_b   1.000
_cell.length_c   1.000
_cell.angle_alpha   90.00
_cell.angle_beta   90.00
_cell.angle_gamma   90.00
#
_symmetry.space_group_name_H-M   'P 1'
#
loop_
_entity.id
_entity.type
_entity.pdbx_description
1 polymer ?
#
loop_
_entity_poly.entity_id
_entity_poly.type
_entity_poly.pdbx_seq_one_letter_code
_entity_poly.pdbx_strand_id
1 'polypeptide(L)'
;MSPVFDCNVPQTRDEGISTAAEAIFRGECVVMPTDTVYGIAADAFNPTAVAQLLEAKGRGREMPPPVLVPSRQTVDGLAMAVPSYAGRLMDAFWPGGLTLVFRAQQSLAWDLGDTNGTVGLRMPDDEIAIALLESTGPLAVSSANRTGKPSATTVTEAGFMLGHFVDIYLDGGERNTNAASTILDCTKADPVVLREGTISNEELQRVLGDVELITGRAINSLPDDEPVDLTKPDEPADADDEAATPVDLGKNAAETPENQPDDHPDDE
;
A
#
# COMPACT_ATOMS: atom_id res chain seq x y z
N MET A 1 9.77 21.46 8.01
CA MET A 1 9.89 20.10 8.59
C MET A 1 8.57 19.86 9.28
N SER A 2 7.89 18.78 8.90
CA SER A 2 6.57 18.45 9.42
C SER A 2 6.63 18.22 10.93
N PRO A 3 5.65 18.68 11.72
CA PRO A 3 5.64 18.49 13.17
C PRO A 3 5.58 17.01 13.55
N VAL A 4 6.26 16.68 14.66
CA VAL A 4 6.25 15.37 15.30
C VAL A 4 5.63 15.54 16.69
N PHE A 5 4.62 14.74 17.01
CA PHE A 5 3.96 14.74 18.31
C PHE A 5 4.33 13.47 19.09
N ASP A 6 4.96 13.63 20.25
CA ASP A 6 5.25 12.52 21.17
C ASP A 6 3.96 12.03 21.83
N CYS A 7 3.39 10.96 21.29
CA CYS A 7 2.13 10.38 21.75
C CYS A 7 2.33 9.45 22.97
N ASN A 8 3.54 9.34 23.53
CA ASN A 8 3.75 8.67 24.82
C ASN A 8 3.35 9.56 26.00
N VAL A 9 3.21 10.88 25.77
CA VAL A 9 2.73 11.85 26.77
C VAL A 9 1.25 12.14 26.51
N PRO A 10 0.33 11.90 27.46
CA PRO A 10 -1.11 12.02 27.23
C PRO A 10 -1.56 13.37 26.64
N GLN A 11 -1.05 14.48 27.16
CA GLN A 11 -1.42 15.81 26.67
C GLN A 11 -0.97 16.04 25.21
N THR A 12 0.26 15.65 24.88
CA THR A 12 0.83 15.76 23.54
C THR A 12 0.17 14.77 22.57
N ARG A 13 -0.26 13.60 23.07
CA ARG A 13 -1.05 12.61 22.31
C ARG A 13 -2.37 13.22 21.85
N ASP A 14 -3.14 13.81 22.76
CA ASP A 14 -4.45 14.40 22.44
C ASP A 14 -4.31 15.54 21.41
N GLU A 15 -3.32 16.41 21.60
CA GLU A 15 -2.99 17.48 20.65
C GLU A 15 -2.56 16.92 19.29
N GLY A 16 -1.71 15.88 19.29
CA GLY A 16 -1.25 15.19 18.09
C GLY A 16 -2.40 14.55 17.31
N ILE A 17 -3.29 13.83 17.98
CA ILE A 17 -4.47 13.21 17.36
C ILE A 17 -5.40 14.28 16.77
N SER A 18 -5.67 15.36 17.51
CA SER A 18 -6.49 16.47 17.00
C SER A 18 -5.87 17.09 15.75
N THR A 19 -4.57 17.38 15.78
CA THR A 19 -3.85 18.00 14.66
C THR A 19 -3.79 17.05 13.45
N ALA A 20 -3.54 15.76 13.68
CA ALA A 20 -3.57 14.73 12.65
C ALA A 20 -4.96 14.60 12.01
N ALA A 21 -6.03 14.62 12.81
CA ALA A 21 -7.38 14.55 12.29
C ALA A 21 -7.71 15.75 11.39
N GLU A 22 -7.32 16.96 11.80
CA GLU A 22 -7.45 18.16 10.97
C GLU A 22 -6.67 18.06 9.65
N ALA A 23 -5.47 17.48 9.67
CA ALA A 23 -4.69 17.24 8.45
C ALA A 23 -5.41 16.27 7.50
N ILE A 24 -5.88 15.13 8.02
CA ILE A 24 -6.69 14.17 7.24
C ILE A 24 -7.90 14.86 6.60
N PHE A 25 -8.64 15.71 7.33
CA PHE A 25 -9.79 16.43 6.79
C PHE A 25 -9.41 17.47 5.72
N ARG A 26 -8.17 17.96 5.70
CA ARG A 26 -7.63 18.79 4.62
C ARG A 26 -7.15 17.97 3.41
N GLY A 27 -7.21 16.64 3.47
CA GLY A 27 -6.70 15.73 2.46
C GLY A 27 -5.19 15.56 2.50
N GLU A 28 -4.56 15.87 3.63
CA GLU A 28 -3.12 15.75 3.87
C GLU A 28 -2.77 14.34 4.41
N CYS A 29 -1.49 13.96 4.32
CA CYS A 29 -1.01 12.65 4.77
C CYS A 29 -0.47 12.71 6.20
N VAL A 30 -0.75 11.67 6.98
CA VAL A 30 -0.28 11.53 8.37
C VAL A 30 0.52 10.25 8.51
N VAL A 31 1.63 10.27 9.24
CA VAL A 31 2.29 9.05 9.73
C VAL A 31 1.79 8.73 11.13
N MET A 32 1.36 7.48 11.31
CA MET A 32 0.79 6.97 12.56
C MET A 32 1.39 5.61 12.94
N PRO A 33 1.54 5.30 14.24
CA PRO A 33 1.93 3.97 14.68
C PRO A 33 0.78 2.97 14.46
N THR A 34 1.11 1.67 14.39
CA THR A 34 0.14 0.56 14.49
C THR A 34 0.72 -0.53 15.42
N ASP A 35 -0.02 -1.62 15.63
CA ASP A 35 0.45 -2.83 16.33
C ASP A 35 1.55 -3.59 15.57
N THR A 36 1.71 -3.30 14.28
CA THR A 36 2.69 -3.95 13.41
C THR A 36 3.88 -3.03 13.13
N VAL A 37 3.73 -2.10 12.20
CA VAL A 37 4.74 -1.13 11.76
C VAL A 37 4.11 0.25 11.66
N TYR A 38 4.90 1.30 11.50
CA TYR A 38 4.34 2.63 11.20
C TYR A 38 3.65 2.63 9.84
N GLY A 39 2.56 3.38 9.72
CA GLY A 39 1.80 3.57 8.49
C GLY A 39 1.78 5.03 8.06
N ILE A 40 1.77 5.26 6.74
CA ILE A 40 1.30 6.52 6.15
C ILE A 40 -0.20 6.36 5.89
N ALA A 41 -0.99 7.34 6.32
CA ALA A 41 -2.42 7.34 6.32
C ALA A 41 -2.97 8.55 5.56
N ALA A 42 -4.07 8.32 4.84
CA ALA A 42 -4.85 9.33 4.14
C ALA A 42 -6.35 9.01 4.29
N ASP A 43 -7.21 10.01 4.09
CA ASP A 43 -8.66 9.80 4.05
C ASP A 43 -9.02 8.80 2.92
N ALA A 44 -9.65 7.68 3.29
CA ALA A 44 -10.04 6.63 2.34
C ALA A 44 -11.08 7.09 1.31
N PHE A 45 -11.83 8.16 1.61
CA PHE A 45 -12.87 8.72 0.76
C PHE A 45 -12.41 9.92 -0.07
N ASN A 46 -11.13 10.29 0.04
CA ASN A 46 -10.55 11.38 -0.72
C ASN A 46 -9.56 10.83 -1.77
N PRO A 47 -9.98 10.66 -3.05
CA PRO A 47 -9.13 10.16 -4.12
C PRO A 47 -7.79 10.91 -4.26
N THR A 48 -7.78 12.21 -4.02
CA THR A 48 -6.56 13.03 -4.12
C THR A 48 -5.58 12.69 -2.99
N ALA A 49 -6.08 12.52 -1.76
CA ALA A 49 -5.24 12.14 -0.62
C ALA A 49 -4.67 10.71 -0.79
N VAL A 50 -5.48 9.78 -1.31
CA VAL A 50 -5.00 8.42 -1.62
C VAL A 50 -3.92 8.44 -2.71
N ALA A 51 -4.09 9.26 -3.76
CA ALA A 51 -3.08 9.41 -4.79
C ALA A 51 -1.75 9.95 -4.24
N GLN A 52 -1.80 10.93 -3.33
CA GLN A 52 -0.60 11.45 -2.64
C GLN A 52 0.07 10.38 -1.78
N LEU A 53 -0.71 9.55 -1.07
CA LEU A 53 -0.19 8.42 -0.31
C LEU A 53 0.57 7.45 -1.23
N LEU A 54 -0.02 7.06 -2.37
CA LEU A 54 0.61 6.15 -3.33
C LEU A 54 1.88 6.77 -3.94
N GLU A 55 1.85 8.05 -4.28
CA GLU A 55 3.01 8.80 -4.77
C GLU A 55 4.15 8.82 -3.74
N ALA A 56 3.85 9.09 -2.47
CA ALA A 56 4.82 9.06 -1.38
C ALA A 56 5.52 7.69 -1.24
N LYS A 57 4.80 6.61 -1.55
CA LYS A 57 5.36 5.25 -1.59
C LYS A 57 6.16 4.95 -2.84
N GLY A 58 5.97 5.71 -3.93
CA GLY A 58 6.42 5.31 -5.25
C GLY A 58 5.69 4.06 -5.73
N ARG A 59 4.39 3.96 -5.43
CA ARG A 59 3.51 2.88 -5.90
C ARG A 59 2.57 3.44 -6.96
N GLY A 60 2.26 2.61 -7.97
CA GLY A 60 1.16 2.90 -8.88
C GLY A 60 -0.18 2.48 -8.26
N ARG A 61 -1.23 2.61 -9.07
CA ARG A 61 -2.61 2.32 -8.65
C ARG A 61 -2.89 0.83 -8.50
N GLU A 62 -2.05 -0.02 -9.07
CA GLU A 62 -2.13 -1.48 -9.02
C GLU A 62 -1.89 -2.09 -7.62
N MET A 63 -1.39 -1.29 -6.67
CA MET A 63 -1.17 -1.70 -5.28
C MET A 63 -2.04 -0.87 -4.32
N PRO A 64 -3.37 -1.07 -4.33
CA PRO A 64 -4.28 -0.29 -3.48
C PRO A 64 -3.99 -0.55 -1.99
N PRO A 65 -3.98 0.49 -1.14
CA PRO A 65 -3.76 0.31 0.29
C PRO A 65 -4.99 -0.33 0.95
N PRO A 66 -4.80 -1.13 2.02
CA PRO A 66 -5.92 -1.50 2.88
C PRO A 66 -6.48 -0.26 3.59
N VAL A 67 -7.74 -0.38 4.04
CA VAL A 67 -8.42 0.63 4.85
C VAL A 67 -8.45 0.15 6.30
N LEU A 68 -7.90 0.96 7.20
CA LEU A 68 -8.03 0.74 8.62
C LEU A 68 -9.36 1.30 9.13
N VAL A 69 -9.98 0.59 10.08
CA VAL A 69 -11.29 0.94 10.64
C VAL A 69 -11.24 1.04 12.16
N PRO A 70 -12.01 1.96 12.78
CA PRO A 70 -12.02 2.11 14.24
C PRO A 70 -12.73 0.97 14.95
N SER A 71 -13.60 0.23 14.25
CA SER A 71 -14.40 -0.82 14.86
C SER A 71 -14.82 -1.87 13.84
N ARG A 72 -15.17 -3.07 14.33
CA ARG A 72 -15.76 -4.12 13.49
C ARG A 72 -17.06 -3.67 12.82
N GLN A 73 -17.89 -2.88 13.51
CA GLN A 73 -19.18 -2.42 13.00
C GLN A 73 -19.03 -1.56 11.73
N THR A 74 -17.89 -0.90 11.57
CA THR A 74 -17.57 -0.13 10.36
C THR A 74 -17.57 -1.01 9.10
N VAL A 75 -17.25 -2.31 9.21
CA VAL A 75 -17.23 -3.25 8.08
C VAL A 75 -18.60 -3.34 7.40
N ASP A 76 -19.69 -3.27 8.16
CA ASP A 76 -21.07 -3.38 7.62
C ASP A 76 -21.41 -2.24 6.66
N GLY A 77 -20.76 -1.08 6.80
CA GLY A 77 -20.89 0.04 5.88
C GLY A 77 -19.92 0.02 4.69
N LEU A 78 -18.85 -0.78 4.76
CA LEU A 78 -17.76 -0.79 3.78
C LEU A 78 -17.74 -2.00 2.86
N ALA A 79 -18.29 -3.12 3.32
CA ALA A 79 -18.21 -4.41 2.64
C ALA A 79 -19.58 -5.04 2.41
N MET A 80 -19.69 -5.82 1.34
CA MET A 80 -20.85 -6.64 1.02
C MET A 80 -20.55 -8.12 1.16
N ALA A 81 -21.61 -8.90 1.39
CA ALA A 81 -21.57 -10.37 1.37
C ALA A 81 -20.47 -10.94 2.29
N VAL A 82 -20.28 -10.34 3.47
CA VAL A 82 -19.30 -10.78 4.47
C VAL A 82 -19.64 -12.19 4.94
N PRO A 83 -18.77 -13.20 4.67
CA PRO A 83 -19.05 -14.56 5.09
C PRO A 83 -19.05 -14.72 6.61
N SER A 84 -19.82 -15.67 7.14
CA SER A 84 -19.89 -15.93 8.58
C SER A 84 -18.54 -16.32 9.19
N TYR A 85 -17.67 -17.00 8.43
CA TYR A 85 -16.31 -17.33 8.88
C TYR A 85 -15.45 -16.07 9.08
N ALA A 86 -15.64 -15.03 8.28
CA ALA A 86 -14.90 -13.78 8.43
C ALA A 86 -15.29 -13.08 9.73
N GLY A 87 -16.57 -13.21 10.14
CA GLY A 87 -17.03 -12.80 11.46
C GLY A 87 -16.23 -13.44 12.60
N ARG A 88 -16.03 -14.76 12.55
CA ARG A 88 -15.24 -15.50 13.55
C ARG A 88 -13.77 -15.08 13.55
N LEU A 89 -13.20 -14.82 12.37
CA LEU A 89 -11.82 -14.32 12.25
C LEU A 89 -11.66 -12.93 12.87
N MET A 90 -12.62 -12.02 12.62
CA MET A 90 -12.61 -10.71 13.27
C MET A 90 -12.75 -10.84 14.79
N ASP A 91 -13.63 -11.71 15.29
CA ASP A 91 -13.78 -11.95 16.73
C ASP A 91 -12.50 -12.48 17.41
N ALA A 92 -11.70 -13.25 16.67
CA ALA A 92 -10.50 -13.87 17.19
C ALA A 92 -9.26 -12.98 17.10
N PHE A 93 -9.17 -12.15 16.05
CA PHE A 93 -7.92 -11.48 15.67
C PHE A 93 -8.03 -9.96 15.53
N TRP A 94 -9.22 -9.38 15.71
CA TRP A 94 -9.41 -7.92 15.75
C TRP A 94 -9.75 -7.43 17.16
N PRO A 95 -9.15 -6.32 17.62
CA PRO A 95 -8.08 -5.58 16.95
C PRO A 95 -6.79 -6.40 16.81
N GLY A 96 -6.01 -6.17 15.73
CA GLY A 96 -4.73 -6.85 15.53
C GLY A 96 -4.25 -6.97 14.09
N GLY A 97 -3.28 -7.86 13.89
CA GLY A 97 -2.51 -8.04 12.65
C GLY A 97 -3.20 -8.83 11.52
N LEU A 98 -4.54 -8.84 11.46
CA LEU A 98 -5.29 -9.49 10.38
C LEU A 98 -5.93 -8.48 9.42
N THR A 99 -5.69 -8.62 8.13
CA THR A 99 -6.39 -7.86 7.07
C THR A 99 -7.28 -8.81 6.28
N LEU A 100 -8.56 -8.46 6.14
CA LEU A 100 -9.55 -9.26 5.44
C LEU A 100 -10.03 -8.52 4.19
N VAL A 101 -9.93 -9.16 3.02
CA VAL A 101 -10.39 -8.59 1.75
C VAL A 101 -11.81 -9.03 1.47
N PHE A 102 -12.69 -8.05 1.24
CA PHE A 102 -14.10 -8.26 0.93
C PHE A 102 -14.48 -7.64 -0.40
N ARG A 103 -15.71 -7.91 -0.86
CA ARG A 103 -16.34 -7.11 -1.91
C ARG A 103 -16.68 -5.75 -1.32
N ALA A 104 -16.20 -4.68 -1.96
CA ALA A 104 -16.48 -3.32 -1.52
C ALA A 104 -17.96 -2.96 -1.74
N GLN A 105 -18.53 -2.18 -0.84
CA GLN A 105 -19.87 -1.63 -0.99
C GLN A 105 -19.95 -0.70 -2.21
N GLN A 106 -20.84 -1.03 -3.17
CA GLN A 106 -20.92 -0.32 -4.46
C GLN A 106 -21.37 1.14 -4.36
N SER A 107 -22.06 1.51 -3.29
CA SER A 107 -22.52 2.89 -3.06
C SER A 107 -21.41 3.82 -2.56
N LEU A 108 -20.22 3.29 -2.22
CA LEU A 108 -19.12 4.12 -1.76
C LEU A 108 -18.42 4.81 -2.93
N ALA A 109 -18.40 6.14 -2.89
CA ALA A 109 -17.58 6.94 -3.77
C ALA A 109 -16.18 7.10 -3.16
N TRP A 110 -15.34 6.09 -3.34
CA TRP A 110 -13.91 6.14 -3.03
C TRP A 110 -13.07 5.72 -4.25
N ASP A 111 -11.81 6.14 -4.26
CA ASP A 111 -10.83 5.67 -5.22
C ASP A 111 -9.56 5.27 -4.47
N LEU A 112 -9.44 3.97 -4.21
CA LEU A 112 -8.30 3.38 -3.53
C LEU A 112 -7.20 2.93 -4.52
N GLY A 113 -7.38 3.15 -5.82
CA GLY A 113 -6.61 2.51 -6.88
C GLY A 113 -7.36 1.35 -7.55
N ASP A 114 -6.62 0.46 -8.20
CA ASP A 114 -7.17 -0.62 -9.03
C ASP A 114 -7.56 -1.83 -8.17
N THR A 115 -8.67 -1.69 -7.43
CA THR A 115 -9.12 -2.67 -6.43
C THR A 115 -9.92 -3.85 -6.98
N ASN A 116 -10.32 -3.82 -8.26
CA ASN A 116 -11.24 -4.79 -8.86
C ASN A 116 -12.54 -5.00 -8.07
N GLY A 117 -13.04 -3.94 -7.42
CA GLY A 117 -14.27 -3.96 -6.64
C GLY A 117 -14.13 -4.66 -5.28
N THR A 118 -12.91 -4.77 -4.77
CA THR A 118 -12.61 -5.34 -3.44
C THR A 118 -12.05 -4.27 -2.51
N VAL A 119 -12.00 -4.57 -1.20
CA VAL A 119 -11.31 -3.72 -0.22
C VAL A 119 -10.73 -4.60 0.87
N GLY A 120 -9.45 -4.36 1.21
CA GLY A 120 -8.83 -4.92 2.41
C GLY A 120 -9.16 -4.08 3.62
N LEU A 121 -9.76 -4.67 4.66
CA LEU A 121 -10.12 -4.00 5.91
C LEU A 121 -9.30 -4.58 7.07
N ARG A 122 -8.93 -3.73 8.02
CA ARG A 122 -8.26 -4.14 9.27
C ARG A 122 -8.61 -3.20 10.41
N MET A 123 -8.82 -3.73 11.60
CA MET A 123 -8.85 -2.95 12.84
C MET A 123 -7.49 -3.10 13.55
N PRO A 124 -6.65 -2.06 13.63
CA PRO A 124 -5.33 -2.15 14.28
C PRO A 124 -5.45 -2.26 15.81
N ASP A 125 -4.47 -2.87 16.46
CA ASP A 125 -4.36 -2.96 17.93
C ASP A 125 -3.39 -1.92 18.51
N ASP A 126 -3.64 -0.65 18.18
CA ASP A 126 -2.84 0.47 18.69
C ASP A 126 -3.76 1.61 19.13
N GLU A 127 -3.61 2.03 20.39
CA GLU A 127 -4.47 3.06 21.00
C GLU A 127 -4.45 4.39 20.24
N ILE A 128 -3.29 4.80 19.73
CA ILE A 128 -3.13 6.05 18.98
C ILE A 128 -3.80 5.89 17.61
N ALA A 129 -3.64 4.72 16.98
CA ALA A 129 -4.29 4.42 15.72
C ALA A 129 -5.81 4.43 15.82
N ILE A 130 -6.34 3.73 16.82
CA ILE A 130 -7.79 3.67 17.08
C ILE A 130 -8.34 5.05 17.39
N ALA A 131 -7.69 5.84 18.25
CA ALA A 131 -8.18 7.18 18.57
C ALA A 131 -8.20 8.12 17.35
N LEU A 132 -7.22 8.02 16.45
CA LEU A 132 -7.25 8.76 15.19
C LEU A 132 -8.39 8.30 14.27
N LEU A 133 -8.59 6.97 14.14
CA LEU A 133 -9.67 6.38 13.35
C LEU A 133 -11.06 6.71 13.90
N GLU A 134 -11.22 6.83 15.21
CA GLU A 134 -12.48 7.25 15.85
C GLU A 134 -12.79 8.73 15.56
N SER A 135 -11.76 9.57 15.46
CA SER A 135 -11.89 11.00 15.16
C SER A 135 -12.16 11.27 13.67
N THR A 136 -11.52 10.50 12.78
CA THR A 136 -11.53 10.75 11.33
C THR A 136 -12.47 9.84 10.54
N GLY A 137 -12.72 8.63 11.04
CA GLY A 137 -13.32 7.54 10.29
C GLY A 137 -12.27 6.64 9.61
N PRO A 138 -12.69 5.83 8.61
CA PRO A 138 -11.79 4.91 7.91
C PRO A 138 -10.67 5.62 7.16
N LEU A 139 -9.44 5.11 7.30
CA LEU A 139 -8.25 5.66 6.64
C LEU A 139 -7.63 4.63 5.70
N ALA A 140 -7.22 5.06 4.51
CA ALA A 140 -6.34 4.29 3.64
C ALA A 140 -4.94 4.33 4.25
N VAL A 141 -4.36 3.17 4.56
CA VAL A 141 -3.06 3.09 5.23
C VAL A 141 -2.14 2.10 4.53
N SER A 142 -0.91 2.53 4.28
CA SER A 142 0.18 1.68 3.81
C SER A 142 1.37 1.80 4.76
N SER A 143 2.27 0.82 4.78
CA SER A 143 3.47 0.88 5.63
C SER A 143 4.31 2.12 5.32
N ALA A 144 4.96 2.70 6.34
CA ALA A 144 5.65 3.98 6.28
C ALA A 144 7.07 3.89 5.65
N ASN A 145 7.24 3.09 4.61
CA ASN A 145 8.47 2.89 3.84
C ASN A 145 8.30 3.19 2.34
N ARG A 146 9.36 3.60 1.65
CA ARG A 146 9.33 3.64 0.18
C ARG A 146 9.39 2.20 -0.35
N THR A 147 8.79 1.94 -1.52
CA THR A 147 8.78 0.60 -2.14
C THR A 147 10.19 -0.03 -2.16
N GLY A 148 10.31 -1.26 -1.67
CA GLY A 148 11.58 -2.01 -1.63
C GLY A 148 12.50 -1.63 -0.46
N LYS A 149 12.05 -0.80 0.48
CA LYS A 149 12.73 -0.54 1.76
C LYS A 149 12.02 -1.25 2.90
N PRO A 150 12.72 -1.66 3.97
CA PRO A 150 12.06 -2.19 5.16
C PRO A 150 11.02 -1.22 5.73
N SER A 151 9.93 -1.77 6.26
CA SER A 151 8.92 -1.00 6.98
C SER A 151 9.52 -0.27 8.18
N ALA A 152 9.10 0.97 8.42
CA ALA A 152 9.55 1.75 9.57
C ALA A 152 8.97 1.21 10.88
N THR A 153 9.81 1.01 11.90
CA THR A 153 9.39 0.69 13.26
C THR A 153 9.48 1.87 14.20
N THR A 154 10.08 2.98 13.76
CA THR A 154 10.12 4.23 14.50
C THR A 154 9.63 5.40 13.65
N VAL A 155 9.13 6.45 14.31
CA VAL A 155 8.76 7.70 13.61
C VAL A 155 9.95 8.32 12.89
N THR A 156 11.16 8.15 13.43
CA THR A 156 12.41 8.69 12.86
C THR A 156 12.72 8.05 11.52
N GLU A 157 12.61 6.72 11.42
CA GLU A 157 12.79 5.99 10.15
C GLU A 157 11.73 6.40 9.12
N ALA A 158 10.47 6.52 9.54
CA ALA A 158 9.39 7.01 8.67
C ALA A 158 9.69 8.44 8.17
N GLY A 159 10.20 9.31 9.04
CA GLY A 159 10.63 10.67 8.72
C GLY A 159 11.74 10.70 7.66
N PHE A 160 12.77 9.85 7.79
CA PHE A 160 13.83 9.75 6.79
C PHE A 160 13.34 9.26 5.43
N MET A 161 12.34 8.37 5.40
CA MET A 161 11.84 7.79 4.16
C MET A 161 10.80 8.67 3.46
N LEU A 162 9.94 9.34 4.21
CA LEU A 162 8.77 10.05 3.68
C LEU A 162 8.95 11.57 3.66
N GLY A 163 9.75 12.13 4.58
CA GLY A 163 10.12 13.53 4.61
C GLY A 163 8.95 14.51 4.40
N HIS A 164 8.93 15.18 3.24
CA HIS A 164 7.99 16.25 2.93
C HIS A 164 6.65 15.75 2.36
N PHE A 165 6.49 14.44 2.12
CA PHE A 165 5.22 13.86 1.67
C PHE A 165 4.18 13.71 2.78
N VAL A 166 4.55 13.98 4.03
CA VAL A 166 3.72 13.77 5.21
C VAL A 166 3.65 15.07 5.98
N ASP A 167 2.46 15.46 6.39
CA ASP A 167 2.19 16.73 7.05
C ASP A 167 2.30 16.62 8.56
N ILE A 168 1.94 15.47 9.14
CA ILE A 168 1.98 15.23 10.59
C ILE A 168 2.60 13.85 10.88
N TYR A 169 3.46 13.79 11.90
CA TYR A 169 4.02 12.54 12.41
C TYR A 169 3.59 12.32 13.86
N LEU A 170 2.96 11.18 14.14
CA LEU A 170 2.61 10.74 15.50
C LEU A 170 3.64 9.74 15.98
N ASP A 171 4.39 10.07 17.02
CA ASP A 171 5.39 9.19 17.63
C ASP A 171 4.76 8.37 18.76
N GLY A 172 4.47 7.09 18.48
CA GLY A 172 4.00 6.13 19.48
C GLY A 172 5.11 5.32 20.14
N GLY A 173 6.39 5.62 19.88
CA GLY A 173 7.52 4.77 20.27
C GLY A 173 7.80 3.62 19.29
N GLU A 174 8.84 2.83 19.60
CA GLU A 174 9.34 1.75 18.75
C GLU A 174 8.37 0.57 18.64
N ARG A 175 8.26 -0.02 17.44
CA ARG A 175 7.52 -1.25 17.20
C ARG A 175 8.45 -2.44 17.33
N ASN A 176 8.04 -3.45 18.10
CA ASN A 176 8.88 -4.62 18.41
C ASN A 176 8.88 -5.69 17.30
N THR A 177 8.26 -5.41 16.16
CA THR A 177 8.13 -6.34 15.04
C THR A 177 8.25 -5.61 13.72
N ASN A 178 8.87 -6.28 12.74
CA ASN A 178 8.87 -5.85 11.34
C ASN A 178 7.83 -6.60 10.52
N ALA A 179 7.14 -7.57 11.12
CA ALA A 179 6.17 -8.40 10.41
C ALA A 179 4.90 -7.60 10.13
N ALA A 180 4.51 -7.57 8.85
CA ALA A 180 3.26 -6.97 8.41
C ALA A 180 2.05 -7.84 8.77
N SER A 181 0.84 -7.30 8.59
CA SER A 181 -0.39 -8.07 8.81
C SER A 181 -0.52 -9.23 7.84
N THR A 182 -1.11 -10.33 8.31
CA THR A 182 -1.58 -11.43 7.45
C THR A 182 -2.77 -10.93 6.62
N ILE A 183 -2.81 -11.22 5.32
CA ILE A 183 -3.89 -10.79 4.42
C ILE A 183 -4.65 -12.01 3.88
N LEU A 184 -5.98 -11.99 4.02
CA LEU A 184 -6.86 -13.07 3.61
C LEU A 184 -7.98 -12.57 2.68
N ASP A 185 -8.09 -13.15 1.48
CA ASP A 185 -9.23 -12.94 0.58
C ASP A 185 -10.45 -13.72 1.06
N CYS A 186 -11.47 -12.98 1.46
CA CYS A 186 -12.74 -13.48 1.96
C CYS A 186 -13.89 -13.26 0.96
N THR A 187 -13.60 -13.03 -0.32
CA THR A 187 -14.62 -12.80 -1.37
C THR A 187 -15.29 -14.09 -1.85
N LYS A 188 -14.86 -15.25 -1.35
CA LYS A 188 -15.30 -16.59 -1.75
C LYS A 188 -15.77 -17.41 -0.54
N ALA A 189 -16.33 -18.59 -0.80
CA ALA A 189 -16.77 -19.52 0.24
C ALA A 189 -15.60 -20.02 1.11
N ASP A 190 -14.45 -20.28 0.47
CA ASP A 190 -13.21 -20.67 1.12
C ASP A 190 -12.21 -19.51 1.03
N PRO A 191 -11.61 -19.09 2.16
CA PRO A 191 -10.69 -17.96 2.18
C PRO A 191 -9.33 -18.33 1.58
N VAL A 192 -8.68 -17.36 0.94
CA VAL A 192 -7.36 -17.52 0.30
C VAL A 192 -6.33 -16.63 1.00
N VAL A 193 -5.23 -17.21 1.46
CA VAL A 193 -4.10 -16.45 2.01
C VAL A 193 -3.43 -15.68 0.87
N LEU A 194 -3.47 -14.35 0.94
CA LEU A 194 -2.80 -13.49 -0.03
C LEU A 194 -1.38 -13.14 0.42
N ARG A 195 -1.18 -13.03 1.74
CA ARG A 195 0.11 -12.76 2.36
C ARG A 195 0.15 -13.36 3.76
N GLU A 196 1.24 -14.04 4.09
CA GLU A 196 1.55 -14.48 5.44
C GLU A 196 2.19 -13.34 6.24
N GLY A 197 1.78 -13.17 7.48
CA GLY A 197 2.22 -12.09 8.36
C GLY A 197 2.25 -12.52 9.81
N THR A 198 1.84 -11.64 10.72
CA THR A 198 1.86 -11.90 12.17
C THR A 198 0.97 -13.06 12.65
N ILE A 199 -0.01 -13.50 11.85
CA ILE A 199 -0.92 -14.60 12.18
C ILE A 199 -0.64 -15.77 11.26
N SER A 200 -0.36 -16.94 11.82
CA SER A 200 -0.02 -18.14 11.08
C SER A 200 -1.23 -18.82 10.42
N ASN A 201 -0.99 -19.57 9.35
CA ASN A 201 -2.02 -20.38 8.69
C ASN A 201 -2.66 -21.40 9.65
N GLU A 202 -1.90 -21.91 10.62
CA GLU A 202 -2.39 -22.85 11.64
C GLU A 202 -3.39 -22.19 12.59
N GLU A 203 -3.11 -20.94 12.99
CA GLU A 203 -4.03 -20.15 13.81
C GLU A 203 -5.30 -19.79 13.06
N LEU A 204 -5.18 -19.38 11.79
CA LEU A 204 -6.33 -19.13 10.91
C LEU A 204 -7.19 -20.39 10.76
N GLN A 205 -6.58 -21.53 10.42
CA GLN A 205 -7.32 -22.79 10.22
C GLN A 205 -8.05 -23.22 11.50
N ARG A 206 -7.44 -23.02 12.68
CA ARG A 206 -8.07 -23.33 13.98
C ARG A 206 -9.38 -22.56 14.18
N VAL A 207 -9.39 -21.28 13.80
CA VAL A 207 -10.60 -20.45 13.90
C VAL A 207 -11.61 -20.79 12.80
N LEU A 208 -11.13 -21.12 11.60
CA LEU A 208 -11.97 -21.48 10.45
C LEU A 208 -12.71 -22.81 10.65
N GLY A 209 -12.12 -23.77 11.37
CA GLY A 209 -12.72 -25.09 11.60
C GLY A 209 -12.83 -25.87 10.31
N ASP A 210 -14.04 -26.23 9.90
CA ASP A 210 -14.30 -27.04 8.69
C ASP A 210 -14.18 -26.24 7.38
N VAL A 211 -14.03 -24.93 7.44
CA VAL A 211 -13.79 -24.10 6.24
C VAL A 211 -12.35 -24.28 5.79
N GLU A 212 -12.14 -24.63 4.52
CA GLU A 212 -10.82 -24.92 3.97
C GLU A 212 -10.03 -23.61 3.77
N LEU A 213 -8.87 -23.48 4.41
CA LEU A 213 -7.95 -22.38 4.14
C LEU A 213 -7.11 -22.69 2.91
N ILE A 214 -7.26 -21.89 1.85
CA ILE A 214 -6.47 -22.05 0.63
C ILE A 214 -5.14 -21.30 0.78
N THR A 215 -4.03 -22.05 0.74
CA THR A 215 -2.67 -21.52 0.76
C THR A 215 -1.95 -21.81 -0.57
N GLY A 216 -0.94 -21.02 -0.93
CA GLY A 216 0.02 -21.37 -2.00
C GLY A 216 -0.50 -21.38 -3.44
N ARG A 217 -1.71 -20.89 -3.74
CA ARG A 217 -2.10 -20.62 -5.14
C ARG A 217 -1.44 -19.32 -5.59
N ALA A 218 -0.67 -19.37 -6.68
CA ALA A 218 -0.13 -18.20 -7.37
C ALA A 218 -1.26 -17.29 -7.88
N ILE A 219 -1.77 -16.46 -6.99
CA ILE A 219 -2.31 -15.16 -7.33
C ILE A 219 -1.13 -14.29 -7.75
N ASN A 220 -1.29 -13.44 -8.77
CA ASN A 220 -0.29 -12.43 -9.08
C ASN A 220 -0.01 -11.66 -7.78
N SER A 221 1.18 -11.90 -7.23
CA SER A 221 1.62 -11.38 -5.95
C SER A 221 1.51 -9.87 -5.98
N LEU A 222 0.97 -9.27 -4.92
CA LEU A 222 1.53 -8.00 -4.49
C LEU A 222 3.00 -8.32 -4.15
N PRO A 223 3.99 -7.74 -4.85
CA PRO A 223 5.38 -7.99 -4.49
C PRO A 223 5.64 -7.33 -3.13
N ASP A 224 5.81 -8.15 -2.10
CA ASP A 224 6.10 -7.70 -0.74
C ASP A 224 7.53 -7.16 -0.60
N ASP A 225 7.66 -6.28 0.40
CA ASP A 225 8.88 -5.85 1.07
C ASP A 225 9.62 -7.06 1.70
N GLU A 226 10.17 -7.96 0.89
CA GLU A 226 11.17 -8.91 1.40
C GLU A 226 12.47 -8.16 1.76
N PRO A 227 13.06 -8.41 2.95
CA PRO A 227 14.35 -7.84 3.29
C PRO A 227 15.43 -8.44 2.37
N VAL A 228 16.03 -7.59 1.55
CA VAL A 228 17.18 -7.97 0.72
C VAL A 228 18.37 -8.28 1.63
N ASP A 229 18.88 -9.51 1.53
CA ASP A 229 20.10 -9.95 2.21
C ASP A 229 21.33 -9.20 1.66
N LEU A 230 21.76 -8.17 2.40
CA LEU A 230 22.91 -7.32 2.07
C LEU A 230 24.28 -8.02 2.26
N THR A 231 24.31 -9.33 2.54
CA THR A 231 25.58 -10.08 2.69
C THR A 231 26.13 -10.64 1.38
N LYS A 232 25.42 -10.48 0.26
CA LYS A 232 25.91 -10.89 -1.06
C LYS A 232 26.64 -9.73 -1.76
N PRO A 233 27.90 -9.90 -2.18
CA PRO A 233 28.57 -8.92 -3.03
C PRO A 233 27.87 -8.82 -4.39
N ASP A 234 27.68 -7.61 -4.89
CA ASP A 234 27.24 -7.35 -6.26
C ASP A 234 28.25 -7.97 -7.25
N GLU A 235 27.83 -8.99 -8.01
CA GLU A 235 28.57 -9.44 -9.19
C GLU A 235 28.33 -8.44 -10.32
N PRO A 236 29.39 -7.94 -10.99
CA PRO A 236 29.23 -7.02 -12.11
C PRO A 236 28.64 -7.77 -13.31
N ALA A 237 27.67 -7.15 -13.98
CA ALA A 237 27.08 -7.64 -15.21
C ALA A 237 28.14 -7.76 -16.32
N ASP A 238 28.36 -8.98 -16.80
CA ASP A 238 29.13 -9.26 -18.01
C ASP A 238 28.48 -8.57 -19.21
N ALA A 239 29.28 -7.79 -19.92
CA ALA A 239 28.93 -7.18 -21.20
C ALA A 239 29.22 -8.21 -22.31
N ASP A 240 28.18 -8.90 -22.79
CA ASP A 240 28.28 -9.74 -23.97
C ASP A 240 28.20 -8.90 -25.26
N ASP A 241 29.25 -9.09 -26.05
CA ASP A 241 29.58 -8.57 -27.37
C ASP A 241 28.80 -9.35 -28.44
N GLU A 242 27.80 -8.74 -29.10
CA GLU A 242 27.23 -9.31 -30.33
C GLU A 242 27.86 -8.67 -31.57
N ALA A 243 28.78 -9.44 -32.16
CA ALA A 243 29.39 -9.21 -33.45
C ALA A 243 28.37 -9.33 -34.60
N ALA A 244 28.20 -8.24 -35.35
CA ALA A 244 27.55 -8.25 -36.66
C ALA A 244 28.45 -8.93 -37.71
N THR A 245 27.89 -9.87 -38.48
CA THR A 245 28.48 -10.34 -39.74
C THR A 245 27.63 -9.91 -40.94
N PRO A 246 28.24 -9.53 -42.08
CA PRO A 246 27.56 -8.83 -43.17
C PRO A 246 27.04 -9.80 -44.25
N VAL A 247 25.94 -9.40 -44.92
CA VAL A 247 25.48 -10.04 -46.16
C VAL A 247 25.63 -9.05 -47.32
N ASP A 248 26.40 -9.52 -48.31
CA ASP A 248 26.78 -8.90 -49.58
C ASP A 248 25.65 -8.89 -50.60
N LEU A 249 25.39 -7.74 -51.23
CA LEU A 249 24.74 -7.63 -52.53
C LEU A 249 25.39 -6.48 -53.33
N GLY A 250 26.31 -6.86 -54.21
CA GLY A 250 26.97 -5.93 -55.12
C GLY A 250 26.16 -5.49 -56.35
N LYS A 251 26.67 -4.37 -56.90
CA LYS A 251 26.73 -3.89 -58.30
C LYS A 251 25.73 -2.84 -58.80
N ASN A 252 26.35 -1.70 -59.15
CA ASN A 252 26.20 -0.85 -60.36
C ASN A 252 24.84 -0.18 -60.63
N ALA A 253 24.71 1.02 -61.19
CA ALA A 253 25.62 1.94 -61.89
C ALA A 253 25.08 3.37 -61.72
N ALA A 254 25.96 4.35 -61.92
CA ALA A 254 25.67 5.77 -62.02
C ALA A 254 24.97 6.14 -63.34
N GLU A 255 24.12 7.18 -63.31
CA GLU A 255 23.97 8.19 -64.38
C GLU A 255 23.09 9.36 -63.89
N THR A 256 23.70 10.54 -63.72
CA THR A 256 23.10 11.89 -63.83
C THR A 256 22.74 12.19 -65.32
N PRO A 257 22.03 13.27 -65.74
CA PRO A 257 21.83 14.57 -65.05
C PRO A 257 20.44 15.26 -65.27
N GLU A 258 20.36 16.52 -64.79
CA GLU A 258 19.77 17.71 -65.46
C GLU A 258 18.49 18.39 -64.94
N ASN A 259 18.65 19.71 -64.78
CA ASN A 259 17.72 20.85 -64.85
C ASN A 259 16.64 21.10 -63.77
N GLN A 260 17.00 21.95 -62.79
CA GLN A 260 16.64 23.38 -62.65
C GLN A 260 15.30 23.90 -63.25
N PRO A 261 14.81 25.08 -62.79
CA PRO A 261 13.94 25.31 -61.63
C PRO A 261 12.61 25.98 -62.06
N ASP A 262 11.77 26.39 -61.11
CA ASP A 262 10.78 27.49 -61.16
C ASP A 262 9.62 27.13 -60.23
N ASP A 263 8.88 28.03 -59.61
CA ASP A 263 9.01 29.40 -59.16
C ASP A 263 7.69 29.62 -58.40
N HIS A 264 7.73 30.52 -57.43
CA HIS A 264 6.58 31.30 -56.97
C HIS A 264 5.60 30.81 -55.89
N PRO A 265 5.05 31.77 -55.11
CA PRO A 265 4.80 31.66 -53.68
C PRO A 265 3.33 31.91 -53.30
N ASP A 266 3.08 32.03 -52.00
CA ASP A 266 1.99 32.78 -51.31
C ASP A 266 0.54 32.54 -51.75
N ASP A 267 -0.31 32.03 -50.84
CA ASP A 267 -1.23 32.87 -50.05
C ASP A 267 -2.31 32.03 -49.32
N GLU A 268 -2.72 32.60 -48.17
CA GLU A 268 -3.84 32.28 -47.24
C GLU A 268 -3.68 31.18 -46.18
#